data_AF-A0A949PIR8-F1
#
_entry.id   AF-A0A949PIR8-F1
#
_cell.length_a   1.000
_cell.length_b   1.000
_cell.length_c   1.000
_cell.angle_alpha   90.00
_cell.angle_beta   90.00
_cell.angle_gamma   90.00
#
_symmetry.space_group_name_H-M   'P 1'
#
loop_
_entity.id
_entity.type
_entity.pdbx_description
1 polymer ?
#
loop_
_entity_poly.entity_id
_entity_poly.type
_entity_poly.pdbx_seq_one_letter_code
_entity_poly.pdbx_strand_id
1 'polypeptide(L)'
;EPYRRQRQMCIRDSQKGDLVFFDRGVVHAAVALEHSSGIPYSKTLGQNRHYFETIFLAPPWSENFSQDKDRRHGFSAAIDEFSRLERAFCDLGYDIVSLPKVSPSARANFVLNTLKGQ
;
A
#
# COMPACT_ATOMS: atom_id res chain seq x y z
N GLU A 1 22.35 1.20 -2.06
CA GLU A 1 21.08 1.24 -2.81
C GLU A 1 19.83 0.99 -1.94
N PRO A 2 19.40 1.87 -1.01
CA PRO A 2 18.53 1.34 0.06
C PRO A 2 17.06 1.76 0.11
N TYR A 3 16.46 2.51 -0.83
CA TYR A 3 15.05 2.94 -0.63
C TYR A 3 14.16 2.92 -1.87
N ARG A 4 14.02 1.74 -2.53
CA ARG A 4 12.88 1.50 -3.43
C ARG A 4 11.61 1.22 -2.61
N ARG A 5 10.73 2.23 -2.63
CA ARG A 5 9.28 2.30 -2.32
C ARG A 5 8.67 0.95 -1.90
N GLN A 6 8.12 0.85 -0.68
CA GLN A 6 7.44 -0.36 -0.25
C GLN A 6 5.99 -0.03 0.10
N ARG A 7 5.06 -0.30 -0.81
CA ARG A 7 3.63 -0.45 -0.50
C ARG A 7 3.22 -1.82 -1.00
N GLN A 8 3.12 -2.79 -0.11
CA GLN A 8 2.98 -4.18 -0.51
C GLN A 8 1.54 -4.62 -0.31
N MET A 9 0.89 -5.06 -1.39
CA MET A 9 -0.42 -5.66 -1.33
C MET A 9 -0.32 -7.15 -1.62
N CYS A 10 -1.20 -7.91 -0.99
CA CYS A 10 -1.33 -9.33 -1.23
C CYS A 10 -2.66 -9.58 -1.93
N ILE A 11 -2.66 -10.47 -2.92
CA ILE A 11 -3.87 -11.08 -3.46
C ILE A 11 -3.71 -12.60 -3.39
N ARG A 12 -4.82 -13.32 -3.33
CA ARG A 12 -4.82 -14.77 -3.56
C ARG A 12 -5.00 -15.02 -5.05
N ASP A 13 -4.09 -15.76 -5.66
CA ASP A 13 -4.20 -16.20 -7.04
C ASP A 13 -5.47 -17.05 -7.17
N SER A 14 -6.39 -16.62 -8.02
CA SER A 14 -7.67 -17.30 -8.20
C SER A 14 -7.57 -18.63 -8.96
N GLN A 15 -6.47 -18.87 -9.67
CA GLN A 15 -6.24 -20.09 -10.45
C GLN A 15 -5.47 -21.15 -9.67
N LYS A 16 -4.50 -20.74 -8.85
CA LYS A 16 -3.61 -21.66 -8.11
C LYS A 16 -3.81 -21.67 -6.60
N GLY A 17 -4.46 -20.65 -6.05
CA GLY A 17 -4.59 -20.47 -4.60
C GLY A 17 -3.34 -19.95 -3.90
N ASP A 18 -2.25 -19.71 -4.65
CA ASP A 18 -1.00 -19.17 -4.14
C ASP A 18 -1.11 -17.68 -3.76
N LEU A 19 -0.27 -17.22 -2.84
CA LEU A 19 -0.19 -15.80 -2.49
C LEU A 19 0.67 -15.05 -3.50
N VAL A 20 0.14 -13.95 -4.04
CA VAL A 20 0.84 -13.07 -4.98
C VAL A 20 0.98 -11.69 -4.37
N PHE A 21 2.20 -11.14 -4.44
CA PHE A 21 2.52 -9.84 -3.88
C PHE A 21 2.70 -8.80 -4.99
N PHE A 22 2.11 -7.62 -4.78
CA PHE A 22 2.21 -6.48 -5.68
C PHE A 22 2.79 -5.28 -4.93
N ASP A 23 3.68 -4.53 -5.59
CA ASP A 23 4.05 -3.19 -5.15
C ASP A 23 3.08 -2.19 -5.81
N ARG A 24 2.04 -1.79 -5.08
CA ARG A 24 0.86 -1.02 -5.55
C ARG A 24 -0.13 -1.82 -6.42
N GLY A 25 -1.26 -1.19 -6.73
CA GLY A 25 -2.39 -1.83 -7.43
C GLY A 25 -3.50 -0.82 -7.75
N VAL A 26 -4.61 -1.31 -8.29
CA VAL A 26 -5.73 -0.51 -8.79
C VAL A 26 -6.30 0.53 -7.79
N VAL A 27 -6.45 0.20 -6.50
CA VAL A 27 -6.86 1.18 -5.46
C VAL A 27 -5.88 2.36 -5.36
N HIS A 28 -4.57 2.11 -5.47
CA HIS A 28 -3.61 3.22 -5.44
C HIS A 28 -3.75 4.13 -6.66
N ALA A 29 -3.97 3.54 -7.84
CA ALA A 29 -4.19 4.31 -9.05
C ALA A 29 -5.49 5.15 -8.97
N ALA A 30 -6.56 4.57 -8.43
CA ALA A 30 -7.83 5.26 -8.22
C ALA A 30 -7.72 6.43 -7.24
N VAL A 31 -7.05 6.23 -6.10
CA VAL A 31 -6.81 7.32 -5.12
C VAL A 31 -5.92 8.42 -5.70
N ALA A 32 -4.90 8.05 -6.50
CA ALA A 32 -4.06 9.03 -7.17
C ALA A 32 -4.83 9.82 -8.24
N LEU A 33 -5.73 9.16 -8.98
CA LEU A 33 -6.60 9.79 -9.98
C LEU A 33 -7.62 10.71 -9.32
N GLU A 34 -8.23 10.31 -8.22
CA GLU A 34 -9.13 11.17 -7.46
C GLU A 34 -8.40 12.44 -6.99
N HIS A 35 -7.19 12.29 -6.45
CA HIS A 35 -6.40 13.43 -6.01
C HIS A 35 -6.03 14.39 -7.16
N SER A 36 -5.76 13.89 -8.36
CA SER A 36 -5.33 14.71 -9.49
C SER A 36 -6.48 15.30 -10.32
N SER A 37 -7.62 14.60 -10.41
CA SER A 37 -8.73 14.93 -11.31
C SER A 37 -10.06 15.21 -10.60
N GLY A 38 -10.17 14.88 -9.31
CA GLY A 38 -11.41 14.97 -8.54
C GLY A 38 -12.42 13.86 -8.83
N ILE A 39 -12.11 12.91 -9.73
CA ILE A 39 -13.00 11.78 -10.03
C ILE A 39 -12.95 10.79 -8.86
N PRO A 40 -14.07 10.52 -8.16
CA PRO A 40 -14.05 9.69 -6.96
C PRO A 40 -13.54 8.27 -7.22
N TYR A 41 -12.74 7.71 -6.32
CA TYR A 41 -12.25 6.33 -6.49
C TYR A 41 -13.39 5.29 -6.54
N SER A 42 -14.53 5.59 -5.91
CA SER A 42 -15.75 4.77 -5.97
C SER A 42 -16.34 4.65 -7.38
N LYS A 43 -16.10 5.65 -8.24
CA LYS A 43 -16.53 5.60 -9.65
C LYS A 43 -15.57 4.83 -10.55
N THR A 44 -14.30 4.69 -10.16
CA THR A 44 -13.25 4.09 -10.99
C THR A 44 -12.94 2.64 -10.61
N LEU A 45 -13.19 2.23 -9.37
CA LEU A 45 -12.95 0.87 -8.89
C LEU A 45 -14.12 -0.09 -9.10
N GLY A 46 -15.35 0.42 -9.25
CA GLY A 46 -16.55 -0.42 -9.18
C GLY A 46 -16.76 -1.05 -7.79
N GLN A 47 -17.62 -2.06 -7.70
CA GLN A 47 -18.06 -2.67 -6.42
C GLN A 47 -17.31 -3.94 -6.02
N ASN A 48 -16.35 -4.41 -6.83
CA ASN A 48 -15.67 -5.68 -6.58
C ASN A 48 -14.54 -5.50 -5.56
N ARG A 49 -14.33 -6.54 -4.74
CA ARG A 49 -13.09 -6.67 -3.96
C ARG A 49 -11.94 -7.00 -4.92
N HIS A 50 -10.88 -6.19 -4.87
CA HIS A 50 -9.76 -6.28 -5.81
C HIS A 50 -8.56 -7.04 -5.22
N TYR A 51 -8.51 -7.19 -3.89
CA TYR A 51 -7.37 -7.76 -3.18
C TYR A 51 -7.78 -8.74 -2.09
N PHE A 52 -6.75 -9.34 -1.47
CA PHE A 52 -6.91 -10.04 -0.20
C PHE A 52 -7.44 -9.08 0.88
N GLU A 53 -8.08 -9.63 1.90
CA GLU A 53 -8.71 -8.85 2.97
C GLU A 53 -7.71 -7.94 3.70
N THR A 54 -6.48 -8.41 3.87
CA THR A 54 -5.40 -7.70 4.54
C THR A 54 -4.50 -6.95 3.57
N ILE A 55 -4.28 -5.67 3.84
CA ILE A 55 -3.39 -4.76 3.09
C ILE A 55 -2.24 -4.30 3.99
N PHE A 56 -1.00 -4.36 3.47
CA PHE A 56 0.16 -3.89 4.22
C PHE A 56 0.61 -2.50 3.75
N LEU A 57 0.49 -1.50 4.62
CA LEU A 57 0.94 -0.14 4.32
C LEU A 57 2.21 0.19 5.09
N ALA A 58 3.21 0.75 4.40
CA ALA A 58 4.39 1.32 5.04
C ALA A 58 4.12 2.78 5.42
N PRO A 59 4.20 3.14 6.71
CA PRO A 59 4.17 4.53 7.12
C PRO A 59 5.36 5.32 6.53
N PRO A 60 5.19 6.63 6.28
CA PRO A 60 6.29 7.48 5.89
C PRO A 60 7.25 7.67 7.08
N TRP A 61 8.32 6.90 7.14
CA TRP A 61 9.33 7.04 8.20
C TRP A 61 10.24 8.25 7.96
N SER A 62 10.22 9.20 8.90
CA SER A 62 10.96 10.48 8.85
C SER A 62 12.49 10.31 8.78
N GLU A 63 13.05 9.38 9.55
CA GLU A 63 14.51 9.17 9.67
C GLU A 63 15.19 8.66 8.38
N ASN A 64 14.43 8.28 7.36
CA ASN A 64 14.94 7.85 6.06
C ASN A 64 14.50 8.78 4.91
N PHE A 65 14.05 10.00 5.23
CA PHE A 65 13.63 10.97 4.23
C PHE A 65 14.80 11.79 3.71
N SER A 66 15.72 11.12 3.01
CA SER A 66 16.73 11.81 2.20
C SER A 66 16.09 12.24 0.88
N GLN A 67 16.27 13.50 0.51
CA GLN A 67 15.98 14.03 -0.82
C GLN A 67 16.96 13.41 -1.82
N ASP A 68 16.76 12.15 -2.18
CA ASP A 68 17.46 11.56 -3.31
C ASP A 68 16.82 12.08 -4.62
N LYS A 69 17.61 12.18 -5.69
CA LYS A 69 17.26 12.78 -6.98
C LYS A 69 16.00 12.15 -7.62
N ASP A 70 15.62 10.96 -7.18
CA ASP A 70 14.44 10.21 -7.63
C ASP A 70 13.13 10.54 -6.86
N ARG A 71 13.20 11.33 -5.78
CA ARG A 71 12.02 11.79 -5.02
C ARG A 71 11.66 13.22 -5.39
N ARG A 72 10.73 13.35 -6.35
CA ARG A 72 10.13 14.63 -6.75
C ARG A 72 9.22 15.27 -5.68
N HIS A 73 8.75 14.49 -4.70
CA HIS A 73 7.81 14.94 -3.68
C HIS A 73 8.42 14.93 -2.28
N GLY A 74 8.15 15.97 -1.49
CA GLY A 74 8.65 16.13 -0.12
C GLY A 74 7.95 15.21 0.90
N PHE A 75 8.43 15.23 2.15
CA PHE A 75 7.91 14.40 3.23
C PHE A 75 6.42 14.62 3.51
N SER A 76 5.98 15.89 3.47
CA SER A 76 4.56 16.25 3.61
C SER A 76 3.69 15.53 2.59
N ALA A 77 4.10 15.50 1.32
CA ALA A 77 3.34 14.84 0.28
C ALA A 77 3.26 13.32 0.48
N ALA A 78 4.29 12.71 1.09
CA ALA A 78 4.28 11.29 1.44
C ALA A 78 3.32 10.98 2.61
N ILE A 79 3.24 11.89 3.61
CA ILE A 79 2.23 11.83 4.68
C ILE A 79 0.83 11.96 4.09
N ASP A 80 0.60 12.96 3.23
CA ASP A 80 -0.70 13.20 2.64
C ASP A 80 -1.15 12.02 1.75
N GLU A 81 -0.23 11.42 0.99
CA GLU A 81 -0.51 10.23 0.18
C GLU A 81 -0.81 9.01 1.07
N PHE A 82 -0.07 8.81 2.15
CA PHE A 82 -0.33 7.73 3.12
C PHE A 82 -1.74 7.88 3.71
N SER A 83 -2.08 9.08 4.21
CA SER A 83 -3.40 9.36 4.80
C SER A 83 -4.56 9.15 3.83
N ARG A 84 -4.39 9.53 2.55
CA ARG A 84 -5.40 9.27 1.51
C ARG A 84 -5.60 7.78 1.25
N LEU A 85 -4.52 7.01 1.17
CA LEU A 85 -4.59 5.57 0.95
C LEU A 85 -5.20 4.85 2.14
N GLU A 86 -4.76 5.17 3.36
CA GLU A 86 -5.30 4.60 4.58
C GLU A 86 -6.82 4.81 4.65
N ARG A 87 -7.29 6.03 4.41
CA ARG A 87 -8.72 6.33 4.34
C ARG A 87 -9.43 5.49 3.28
N ALA A 88 -8.93 5.47 2.04
CA ALA A 88 -9.59 4.75 0.96
C ALA A 88 -9.66 3.23 1.23
N PHE A 89 -8.61 2.63 1.80
CA PHE A 89 -8.63 1.21 2.16
C PHE A 89 -9.62 0.92 3.31
N CYS A 90 -9.69 1.79 4.32
CA CYS A 90 -10.69 1.70 5.39
C CYS A 90 -12.13 1.83 4.84
N ASP A 91 -12.38 2.84 4.00
CA ASP A 91 -13.70 3.09 3.39
C ASP A 91 -14.17 1.93 2.51
N LEU A 92 -13.23 1.21 1.89
CA LEU A 92 -13.48 0.01 1.09
C LEU A 92 -13.58 -1.28 1.92
N GLY A 93 -13.40 -1.20 3.24
CA GLY A 93 -13.55 -2.33 4.16
C GLY A 93 -12.39 -3.34 4.15
N TYR A 94 -11.16 -2.89 3.88
CA TYR A 94 -9.96 -3.70 4.01
C TYR A 94 -9.36 -3.59 5.42
N ASP A 95 -8.74 -4.68 5.88
CA ASP A 95 -7.94 -4.68 7.10
C ASP A 95 -6.54 -4.13 6.80
N ILE A 96 -6.20 -3.01 7.42
CA ILE A 96 -4.90 -2.37 7.21
C ILE A 96 -3.93 -2.83 8.29
N VAL A 97 -2.82 -3.42 7.86
CA VAL A 97 -1.67 -3.74 8.71
C VAL A 97 -0.53 -2.78 8.41
N SER A 98 -0.21 -1.93 9.39
CA SER A 98 0.95 -1.04 9.29
C SER A 98 2.25 -1.83 9.40
N LEU A 99 3.13 -1.67 8.41
CA LEU A 99 4.43 -2.33 8.40
C LEU A 99 5.35 -1.72 9.46
N PRO A 100 6.08 -2.55 10.24
CA PRO A 100 7.03 -2.06 11.20
C PRO A 100 8.29 -1.50 10.54
N LYS A 101 8.89 -0.49 11.16
CA LYS A 101 10.16 0.12 10.74
C LYS A 101 11.35 -0.77 11.14
N VAL A 102 11.46 -1.92 10.51
CA VAL A 102 12.55 -2.89 10.70
C VAL A 102 13.29 -3.11 9.39
N SER A 103 14.33 -3.94 9.42
CA SER A 103 15.08 -4.33 8.21
C SER A 103 14.16 -4.97 7.16
N PRO A 104 14.51 -4.89 5.86
CA PRO A 104 13.69 -5.50 4.81
C PRO A 104 13.38 -6.99 5.05
N SER A 105 14.37 -7.78 5.46
CA SER A 105 14.18 -9.21 5.76
C SER A 105 13.24 -9.44 6.94
N ALA A 106 13.37 -8.67 8.02
CA ALA A 106 12.48 -8.78 9.18
C ALA A 106 11.04 -8.39 8.83
N ARG A 107 10.86 -7.42 7.91
CA ARG A 107 9.55 -6.99 7.43
C ARG A 107 8.89 -8.02 6.52
N ALA A 108 9.66 -8.64 5.63
CA ALA A 108 9.16 -9.75 4.83
C ALA A 108 8.68 -10.91 5.72
N ASN A 109 9.46 -11.24 6.76
CA ASN A 109 9.05 -12.24 7.75
C ASN A 109 7.77 -11.83 8.49
N PHE A 110 7.63 -10.55 8.88
CA PHE A 110 6.41 -10.03 9.48
C PHE A 110 5.19 -10.24 8.57
N VAL A 111 5.27 -9.84 7.30
CA VAL A 111 4.19 -10.03 6.30
C VAL A 111 3.81 -11.50 6.16
N LEU A 112 4.79 -12.38 5.97
CA LEU A 112 4.53 -13.81 5.80
C LEU A 112 3.92 -14.45 7.06
N ASN A 113 4.34 -14.01 8.26
CA ASN A 113 3.79 -14.51 9.51
C ASN A 113 2.36 -14.02 9.75
N THR A 114 2.04 -12.77 9.39
CA THR A 114 0.67 -12.25 9.45
C THR A 114 -0.26 -13.06 8.54
N LEU A 115 0.18 -13.39 7.32
CA LEU A 115 -0.64 -14.13 6.35
C LEU A 115 -0.81 -15.61 6.69
N LYS A 116 0.08 -16.23 7.48
CA LYS A 116 -0.08 -17.62 7.95
C LYS A 116 -1.14 -17.77 9.05
N GLY A 117 -1.47 -16.69 9.75
CA GLY A 117 -2.47 -16.67 10.82
C GLY A 117 -3.90 -16.40 10.36
N GLN A 118 -4.10 -16.23 9.04
CA GLN A 118 -5.39 -15.98 8.39
C GLN A 118 -5.75 -17.16 7.48
#